data_AF-A0A849WPH7-F1
#
_entry.id   AF-A0A849WPH7-F1
#
_cell.length_a   1.000
_cell.length_b   1.000
_cell.length_c   1.000
_cell.angle_alpha   90.00
_cell.angle_beta   90.00
_cell.angle_gamma   90.00
#
_symmetry.space_group_name_H-M   'P 1'
#
loop_
_entity.id
_entity.type
_entity.pdbx_description
1 polymer ?
#
loop_
_entity_poly.entity_id
_entity_poly.type
_entity_poly.pdbx_seq_one_letter_code
_entity_poly.pdbx_strand_id
1 'polypeptide(L)'
;MKYGDNMIQMNNQVLLVIQIVFVSFFIWWLLLKKRDAPKPTVLNLEKDLLIQRELTRNNFEGPIRPQEREVHNLPNVISLEQRFTKKSAKEMSSYSSEVSKYDAIVLDMEAKVTKAKALNVIFMWNGHCWDAHEVLGVTPGTSIKTVELRFKELHAQSDSGQKLFLEEAFNCIKQKS
;
A
#
# COMPACT_ATOMS: atom_id res chain seq x y z
N MET A 1 -63.46 -28.24 -30.79
CA MET A 1 -62.65 -27.52 -29.77
C MET A 1 -61.19 -27.53 -30.19
N LYS A 2 -60.70 -26.49 -30.89
CA LYS A 2 -59.30 -26.35 -31.37
C LYS A 2 -58.85 -24.87 -31.39
N TYR A 3 -59.33 -24.08 -30.44
CA TYR A 3 -58.98 -22.66 -30.32
C TYR A 3 -58.17 -22.33 -29.05
N GLY A 4 -57.82 -23.32 -28.23
CA GLY A 4 -57.11 -23.12 -26.95
C GLY A 4 -55.58 -23.13 -27.04
N ASP A 5 -54.98 -23.87 -27.98
CA ASP A 5 -53.52 -24.09 -27.99
C ASP A 5 -52.71 -22.91 -28.55
N ASN A 6 -53.29 -22.11 -29.45
CA ASN A 6 -52.58 -20.99 -30.07
C ASN A 6 -52.37 -19.81 -29.10
N MET A 7 -53.18 -19.67 -28.04
CA MET A 7 -53.00 -18.61 -27.06
C MET A 7 -51.86 -18.88 -26.07
N ILE A 8 -51.55 -20.15 -25.78
CA ILE A 8 -50.48 -20.51 -24.83
C ILE A 8 -49.11 -20.37 -25.51
N GLN A 9 -49.01 -20.69 -26.80
CA GLN A 9 -47.75 -20.62 -27.55
C GLN A 9 -47.23 -19.19 -27.74
N MET A 10 -48.12 -18.21 -27.92
CA MET A 10 -47.73 -16.79 -28.07
C MET A 10 -47.09 -16.20 -26.81
N ASN A 11 -47.37 -16.74 -25.61
CA ASN A 11 -46.86 -16.17 -24.37
C ASN A 11 -45.36 -16.44 -24.15
N ASN A 12 -44.88 -17.62 -24.54
CA ASN A 12 -43.47 -17.99 -24.32
C ASN A 12 -42.51 -17.22 -25.25
N GLN A 13 -42.93 -16.96 -26.49
CA GLN A 13 -42.12 -16.19 -27.44
C GLN A 13 -41.95 -14.73 -26.98
N VAL A 14 -43.01 -14.13 -26.40
CA VAL A 14 -42.96 -12.78 -25.84
C VAL A 14 -42.03 -12.71 -24.62
N LEU A 15 -42.11 -13.69 -23.71
CA LEU A 15 -41.22 -13.77 -22.55
C LEU A 15 -39.74 -13.91 -22.95
N LEU A 16 -39.45 -14.71 -23.98
CA LEU A 16 -38.09 -14.88 -24.49
C LEU A 16 -37.54 -13.58 -25.07
N VAL A 17 -38.34 -12.86 -25.87
CA VAL A 17 -37.93 -11.56 -26.43
C VAL A 17 -37.63 -10.55 -25.33
N ILE A 18 -38.46 -10.49 -24.29
CA ILE A 18 -38.25 -9.60 -23.14
C ILE A 18 -36.91 -9.91 -22.45
N GLN A 19 -36.60 -11.19 -22.20
CA GLN A 19 -35.33 -11.58 -21.57
C GLN A 19 -34.11 -11.19 -22.42
N ILE A 20 -34.18 -11.39 -23.74
CA ILE A 20 -33.09 -10.99 -24.65
C ILE A 20 -32.85 -9.47 -24.58
N VAL A 21 -33.92 -8.68 -24.57
CA VAL A 21 -33.81 -7.21 -24.46
C VAL A 21 -33.15 -6.83 -23.13
N PHE A 22 -33.55 -7.43 -22.01
CA PHE A 22 -32.92 -7.17 -20.70
C PHE A 22 -31.44 -7.55 -20.66
N VAL A 23 -31.06 -8.72 -21.19
CA VAL A 23 -29.67 -9.17 -21.22
C VAL A 23 -28.82 -8.25 -22.10
N SER A 24 -29.32 -7.89 -23.28
CA SER A 24 -28.62 -6.97 -24.19
C SER A 24 -28.43 -5.58 -23.57
N PHE A 25 -29.46 -5.04 -22.90
CA PHE A 25 -29.38 -3.78 -22.18
C PHE A 25 -28.38 -3.84 -21.02
N PHE A 26 -28.36 -4.94 -20.27
CA PHE A 26 -27.42 -5.12 -19.16
C PHE A 26 -25.97 -5.20 -19.63
N ILE A 27 -25.70 -5.94 -20.72
CA ILE A 27 -24.37 -6.01 -21.33
C ILE A 27 -23.95 -4.64 -21.85
N TRP A 28 -24.83 -3.93 -22.56
CA TRP A 28 -24.58 -2.58 -23.05
C TRP A 28 -24.25 -1.61 -21.90
N TRP A 29 -25.02 -1.66 -20.81
CA TRP A 29 -24.78 -0.86 -19.60
C TRP A 29 -23.43 -1.18 -18.95
N LEU A 30 -23.05 -2.45 -18.85
CA LEU A 30 -21.74 -2.85 -18.34
C LEU A 30 -20.59 -2.34 -19.21
N LEU A 31 -20.76 -2.32 -20.54
CA LEU A 31 -19.76 -1.80 -21.46
C LEU A 31 -19.62 -0.28 -21.36
N LEU A 32 -20.71 0.45 -21.11
CA LEU A 32 -20.66 1.89 -20.86
C LEU A 32 -19.93 2.23 -19.55
N LYS A 33 -20.13 1.45 -18.49
CA LYS A 33 -19.51 1.67 -17.18
C LYS A 33 -17.98 1.53 -17.19
N LYS A 34 -17.42 0.79 -18.16
CA LYS A 34 -15.96 0.59 -18.28
C LYS A 34 -15.19 1.79 -18.86
N ARG A 35 -15.86 2.87 -19.28
CA ARG A 35 -15.20 4.02 -19.93
C ARG A 35 -14.60 5.02 -18.95
N ASP A 36 -15.02 4.99 -17.69
CA ASP A 36 -14.53 5.91 -16.65
C ASP A 36 -13.49 5.25 -15.74
N ALA A 37 -12.46 4.63 -16.34
CA ALA A 37 -11.29 4.28 -15.55
C ALA A 37 -10.70 5.58 -14.98
N PRO A 38 -10.60 5.73 -13.65
CA PRO A 38 -10.03 6.93 -13.04
C PRO A 38 -8.64 7.11 -13.63
N LYS A 39 -8.42 8.24 -14.29
CA LYS A 39 -7.10 8.59 -14.82
C LYS A 39 -6.10 8.48 -13.66
N PRO A 40 -4.92 7.89 -13.87
CA PRO A 40 -3.93 7.77 -12.81
C PRO A 40 -3.67 9.18 -12.28
N THR A 41 -3.95 9.38 -10.99
CA THR A 41 -3.67 10.64 -10.33
C THR A 41 -2.17 10.88 -10.44
N VAL A 42 -1.76 11.80 -11.31
CA VAL A 42 -0.36 12.19 -11.44
C VAL A 42 -0.02 12.95 -10.16
N LEU A 43 0.75 12.30 -9.29
CA LEU A 43 1.24 12.89 -8.05
C LEU A 43 2.22 14.02 -8.39
N ASN A 44 1.71 15.25 -8.45
CA ASN A 44 2.51 16.44 -8.69
C ASN A 44 3.16 16.87 -7.37
N LEU A 45 4.30 16.24 -7.04
CA LEU A 45 5.07 16.50 -5.81
C LEU A 45 5.45 17.98 -5.62
N GLU A 46 5.62 18.72 -6.72
CA GLU A 46 5.98 20.14 -6.69
C GLU A 46 4.88 21.02 -6.07
N LYS A 47 3.60 20.70 -6.33
CA LYS A 47 2.47 21.45 -5.76
C LYS A 47 2.31 21.17 -4.27
N ASP A 48 2.53 19.94 -3.85
CA ASP A 48 2.50 19.57 -2.42
C ASP A 48 3.62 20.25 -1.63
N LEU A 49 4.83 20.35 -2.20
CA LEU A 49 5.94 21.07 -1.57
C LEU A 49 5.64 22.57 -1.39
N LEU A 50 4.96 23.20 -2.35
CA LEU A 50 4.55 24.61 -2.24
C LEU A 50 3.46 24.78 -1.18
N ILE A 51 2.46 23.89 -1.14
CA ILE A 51 1.40 23.93 -0.13
C ILE A 51 1.98 23.73 1.27
N GLN A 52 2.91 22.79 1.44
CA GLN A 52 3.59 22.53 2.71
C GLN A 52 4.45 23.73 3.14
N ARG A 53 5.15 24.38 2.21
CA ARG A 53 5.94 25.60 2.47
C ARG A 53 5.05 26.80 2.84
N GLU A 54 3.88 26.96 2.21
CA GLU A 54 2.92 28.03 2.53
C GLU A 54 2.24 27.80 3.90
N LEU A 55 1.88 26.55 4.22
CA LEU A 55 1.37 26.17 5.55
C LEU A 55 2.39 26.39 6.66
N THR A 56 3.68 26.16 6.39
CA THR A 56 4.77 26.42 7.33
C THR A 56 5.00 27.93 7.52
N ARG A 57 4.80 28.73 6.46
CA ARG A 57 4.94 30.18 6.49
C ARG A 57 3.81 30.86 7.29
N ASN A 58 2.57 30.36 7.17
CA ASN A 58 1.40 31.02 7.77
C ASN A 58 1.10 30.60 9.23
N ASN A 59 1.74 29.55 9.75
CA ASN A 59 1.56 29.10 11.15
C ASN A 59 2.66 29.60 12.10
N PHE A 60 3.54 30.51 11.68
CA PHE A 60 4.63 31.04 12.51
C PHE A 60 4.38 32.51 12.92
N GLU A 61 3.26 32.77 13.58
CA GLU A 61 3.09 33.98 14.40
C GLU A 61 2.71 33.59 15.84
N GLY A 62 3.73 33.35 16.66
CA GLY A 62 3.60 33.15 18.09
C GLY A 62 4.98 33.10 18.75
N PRO A 63 5.28 33.95 19.75
CA PRO A 63 6.57 33.95 20.41
C PRO A 63 6.61 32.84 21.46
N ILE A 64 7.01 31.63 21.06
CA ILE A 64 7.39 30.60 22.02
C ILE A 64 8.90 30.70 22.22
N ARG A 65 9.30 31.25 23.38
CA ARG A 65 10.66 31.18 23.91
C ARG A 65 11.16 29.72 23.83
N PRO A 66 12.27 29.44 23.14
CA PRO A 66 12.98 28.19 23.35
C PRO A 66 13.71 28.29 24.69
N GLN A 67 13.42 27.39 25.64
CA GLN A 67 14.37 27.11 26.70
C GLN A 67 15.61 26.49 26.06
N GLU A 68 16.70 27.25 26.11
CA GLU A 68 18.05 26.83 25.79
C GLU A 68 18.46 25.73 26.78
N ARG A 69 18.29 24.47 26.38
CA ARG A 69 19.08 23.36 26.91
C ARG A 69 20.14 23.01 25.90
N GLU A 70 21.32 23.48 26.21
CA GLU A 70 22.62 23.08 25.69
C GLU A 70 22.74 21.55 25.68
N VAL A 71 22.63 20.93 24.50
CA VAL A 71 23.10 19.57 24.26
C VAL A 71 24.11 19.63 23.13
N HIS A 72 25.36 19.50 23.55
CA HIS A 72 26.55 19.40 22.74
C HIS A 72 26.46 18.31 21.65
N ASN A 73 26.96 18.68 20.47
CA ASN A 73 27.64 17.86 19.47
C ASN A 73 26.83 16.79 18.72
N LEU A 74 26.25 17.15 17.57
CA LEU A 74 26.19 16.26 16.40
C LEU A 74 26.66 17.02 15.14
N PRO A 75 27.64 16.48 14.38
CA PRO A 75 28.08 17.10 13.14
C PRO A 75 27.06 16.84 12.01
N ASN A 76 26.57 17.97 11.49
CA ASN A 76 26.05 18.26 10.16
C ASN A 76 26.28 17.15 9.10
N VAL A 77 25.26 16.32 8.83
CA VAL A 77 25.23 15.36 7.70
C VAL A 77 24.43 15.96 6.54
N ILE A 78 24.93 17.08 6.01
CA ILE A 78 24.53 17.60 4.70
C ILE A 78 25.82 18.09 4.02
N SER A 79 26.54 17.20 3.33
CA SER A 79 27.52 17.52 2.25
C SER A 79 28.47 16.35 1.91
N LEU A 80 27.94 15.15 1.62
CA LEU A 80 28.76 14.01 1.18
C LEU A 80 28.62 13.67 -0.31
N GLU A 81 28.08 14.57 -1.14
CA GLU A 81 27.83 14.30 -2.56
C GLU A 81 28.69 15.08 -3.58
N GLN A 82 29.63 15.94 -3.15
CA GLN A 82 30.33 16.84 -4.11
C GLN A 82 31.86 16.88 -4.05
N ARG A 83 32.54 15.84 -3.55
CA ARG A 83 34.03 15.83 -3.50
C ARG A 83 34.74 14.59 -4.06
N PHE A 84 34.15 13.90 -5.02
CA PHE A 84 34.87 12.85 -5.78
C PHE A 84 34.82 13.07 -7.29
N THR A 85 35.23 14.24 -7.76
CA THR A 85 35.73 14.37 -9.13
C THR A 85 36.99 15.21 -9.12
N LYS A 86 38.08 14.64 -9.65
CA LYS A 86 39.44 15.20 -9.85
C LYS A 86 40.47 14.93 -8.75
N LYS A 87 41.05 13.74 -8.80
CA LYS A 87 42.51 13.51 -8.96
C LYS A 87 42.80 12.03 -8.71
N SER A 88 43.02 11.27 -9.78
CA SER A 88 44.24 10.46 -9.92
C SER A 88 44.14 9.68 -11.23
N ALA A 89 44.54 10.33 -12.31
CA ALA A 89 44.93 9.65 -13.53
C ALA A 89 46.45 9.43 -13.44
N LYS A 90 46.86 8.39 -12.72
CA LYS A 90 48.14 7.66 -12.88
C LYS A 90 48.25 6.64 -11.76
N GLU A 91 48.83 5.49 -12.10
CA GLU A 91 49.12 4.35 -11.22
C GLU A 91 47.92 3.48 -10.83
N MET A 92 47.58 2.52 -11.69
CA MET A 92 47.34 1.13 -11.26
C MET A 92 47.30 0.20 -12.47
N SER A 93 48.44 0.14 -13.17
CA SER A 93 48.81 -0.98 -14.04
C SER A 93 49.41 -2.08 -13.14
N SER A 94 48.61 -2.68 -12.26
CA SER A 94 48.94 -3.92 -11.51
C SER A 94 47.81 -4.25 -10.52
N TYR A 95 46.62 -4.63 -11.00
CA TYR A 95 45.56 -5.17 -10.12
C TYR A 95 44.59 -6.07 -10.88
N SER A 96 45.12 -6.99 -11.69
CA SER A 96 44.32 -7.86 -12.58
C SER A 96 43.95 -9.22 -11.98
N SER A 97 44.25 -9.51 -10.71
CA SER A 97 44.01 -10.85 -10.13
C SER A 97 43.18 -10.91 -8.85
N GLU A 98 42.68 -9.78 -8.33
CA GLU A 98 41.86 -9.76 -7.10
C GLU A 98 40.40 -9.31 -7.31
N VAL A 99 40.03 -8.90 -8.53
CA VAL A 99 38.66 -8.45 -8.89
C VAL A 99 37.63 -9.58 -8.72
N SER A 100 38.04 -10.85 -8.83
CA SER A 100 37.12 -11.99 -8.75
C SER A 100 36.55 -12.27 -7.35
N LYS A 101 37.15 -11.74 -6.27
CA LYS A 101 36.71 -12.05 -4.89
C LYS A 101 35.65 -11.07 -4.38
N TYR A 102 35.72 -9.81 -4.81
CA TYR A 102 34.78 -8.77 -4.40
C TYR A 102 33.46 -8.83 -5.18
N ASP A 103 33.50 -9.22 -6.46
CA ASP A 103 32.28 -9.44 -7.25
C ASP A 103 31.41 -10.57 -6.68
N ALA A 104 32.02 -11.62 -6.14
CA ALA A 104 31.29 -12.70 -5.46
C ALA A 104 30.64 -12.25 -4.14
N ILE A 105 31.26 -11.31 -3.41
CA ILE A 105 30.72 -10.77 -2.15
C ILE A 105 29.56 -9.80 -2.42
N VAL A 106 29.63 -9.00 -3.48
CA VAL A 106 28.55 -8.08 -3.90
C VAL A 106 27.33 -8.87 -4.40
N LEU A 107 27.53 -9.95 -5.16
CA LEU A 107 26.46 -10.85 -5.61
C LEU A 107 25.82 -11.63 -4.44
N ASP A 108 26.58 -12.07 -3.43
CA ASP A 108 26.02 -12.72 -2.23
C ASP A 108 25.27 -11.72 -1.33
N MET A 109 25.70 -10.46 -1.28
CA MET A 109 24.94 -9.38 -0.62
C MET A 109 23.62 -9.09 -1.34
N GLU A 110 23.59 -8.99 -2.68
CA GLU A 110 22.33 -8.83 -3.43
C GLU A 110 21.39 -10.04 -3.26
N ALA A 111 21.92 -11.25 -3.20
CA ALA A 111 21.13 -12.47 -2.94
C ALA A 111 20.57 -12.55 -1.50
N LYS A 112 21.22 -11.90 -0.52
CA LYS A 112 20.72 -11.80 0.87
C LYS A 112 19.77 -10.62 1.07
N VAL A 113 19.98 -9.50 0.40
CA VAL A 113 19.10 -8.31 0.46
C VAL A 113 17.75 -8.60 -0.21
N THR A 114 17.70 -9.48 -1.21
CA THR A 114 16.44 -9.90 -1.88
C THR A 114 15.55 -10.83 -1.05
N LYS A 115 16.00 -11.30 0.12
CA LYS A 115 15.16 -12.00 1.11
C LYS A 115 14.78 -11.14 2.31
N ALA A 116 14.67 -9.82 2.13
CA ALA A 116 13.99 -8.98 3.10
C ALA A 116 12.52 -9.45 3.22
N LYS A 117 12.22 -10.25 4.26
CA LYS A 117 10.88 -10.78 4.51
C LYS A 117 9.95 -9.61 4.78
N ALA A 118 9.02 -9.34 3.87
CA ALA A 118 7.98 -8.34 4.10
C ALA A 118 7.14 -8.76 5.31
N LEU A 119 7.32 -8.06 6.43
CA LEU A 119 6.63 -8.36 7.70
C LEU A 119 5.19 -7.87 7.71
N ASN A 120 4.87 -6.87 6.89
CA ASN A 120 3.52 -6.31 6.81
C ASN A 120 2.54 -7.36 6.28
N VAL A 121 1.35 -7.40 6.87
CA VAL A 121 0.27 -8.33 6.50
C VAL A 121 -0.84 -7.46 5.95
N ILE A 122 -1.07 -7.52 4.63
CA ILE A 122 -2.15 -6.77 4.00
C ILE A 122 -3.32 -7.72 3.75
N PHE A 123 -4.53 -7.28 4.12
CA PHE A 123 -5.77 -8.00 3.86
C PHE A 123 -6.82 -7.08 3.24
N MET A 124 -7.84 -7.66 2.64
CA MET A 124 -8.89 -6.91 1.93
C MET A 124 -10.22 -7.04 2.67
N TRP A 125 -10.81 -5.90 3.01
CA TRP A 125 -12.08 -5.82 3.72
C TRP A 125 -12.99 -4.81 3.04
N ASN A 126 -14.21 -5.23 2.68
CA ASN A 126 -15.17 -4.40 1.94
C ASN A 126 -14.58 -3.73 0.68
N GLY A 127 -13.64 -4.41 0.00
CA GLY A 127 -12.98 -3.90 -1.21
C GLY A 127 -11.84 -2.89 -0.96
N HIS A 128 -11.46 -2.66 0.30
CA HIS A 128 -10.33 -1.82 0.67
C HIS A 128 -9.18 -2.68 1.22
N CYS A 129 -7.94 -2.29 0.91
CA CYS A 129 -6.73 -2.92 1.45
C CYS A 129 -6.34 -2.28 2.77
N TRP A 130 -6.05 -3.09 3.78
CA TRP A 130 -5.67 -2.66 5.14
C TRP A 130 -4.43 -3.41 5.61
N ASP A 131 -3.57 -2.75 6.40
CA ASP A 131 -2.48 -3.42 7.12
C ASP A 131 -3.01 -3.95 8.46
N ALA A 132 -2.91 -5.26 8.67
CA ALA A 132 -3.43 -5.93 9.85
C ALA A 132 -2.72 -5.49 11.15
N HIS A 133 -1.42 -5.15 11.08
CA HIS A 133 -0.70 -4.67 12.26
C HIS A 133 -1.15 -3.24 12.63
N GLU A 134 -1.40 -2.40 11.62
CA GLU A 134 -1.93 -1.04 11.83
C GLU A 134 -3.34 -1.07 12.40
N VAL A 135 -4.20 -1.96 11.91
CA VAL A 135 -5.57 -2.16 12.43
C VAL A 135 -5.57 -2.53 13.91
N LEU A 136 -4.62 -3.36 14.35
CA LEU A 136 -4.46 -3.72 15.77
C LEU A 136 -3.63 -2.69 16.56
N GLY A 137 -3.04 -1.69 15.91
CA GLY A 137 -2.18 -0.69 16.54
C GLY A 137 -0.87 -1.26 17.06
N VAL A 138 -0.31 -2.27 16.39
CA VAL A 138 0.96 -2.93 16.75
C VAL A 138 1.98 -2.74 15.64
N THR A 139 3.28 -2.82 15.96
CA THR A 139 4.34 -2.73 14.95
C THR A 139 4.52 -4.07 14.22
N PRO A 140 4.83 -4.08 12.91
CA PRO A 140 5.19 -5.30 12.19
C PRO A 140 6.40 -6.00 12.83
N GLY A 141 6.33 -7.32 12.98
CA GLY A 141 7.36 -8.12 13.65
C GLY A 141 7.19 -8.27 15.16
N THR A 142 6.13 -7.71 15.72
CA THR A 142 5.73 -7.94 17.12
C THR A 142 5.39 -9.41 17.36
N SER A 143 5.70 -9.93 18.56
CA SER A 143 5.39 -11.32 18.92
C SER A 143 3.88 -11.59 18.90
N ILE A 144 3.48 -12.79 18.46
CA ILE A 144 2.07 -13.17 18.38
C ILE A 144 1.32 -13.05 19.72
N LYS A 145 2.00 -13.24 20.85
CA LYS A 145 1.42 -13.09 22.20
C LYS A 145 0.97 -11.65 22.48
N THR A 146 1.78 -10.68 22.06
CA THR A 146 1.44 -9.26 22.20
C THR A 146 0.29 -8.88 21.26
N VAL A 147 0.27 -9.43 20.05
CA VAL A 147 -0.84 -9.25 19.09
C VAL A 147 -2.14 -9.81 19.68
N GLU A 148 -2.12 -11.00 20.26
CA GLU A 148 -3.28 -11.61 20.94
C GLU A 148 -3.79 -10.79 22.12
N LEU A 149 -2.89 -10.26 22.93
CA LEU A 149 -3.26 -9.39 24.05
C LEU A 149 -3.97 -8.14 23.53
N ARG A 150 -3.39 -7.48 22.52
CA ARG A 150 -3.96 -6.26 21.97
C ARG A 150 -5.29 -6.50 21.25
N PHE A 151 -5.41 -7.61 20.55
CA PHE A 151 -6.67 -8.05 19.95
C PHE A 151 -7.77 -8.22 20.99
N LYS A 152 -7.49 -8.88 22.14
CA LYS A 152 -8.48 -9.05 23.21
C LYS A 152 -8.95 -7.72 23.81
N GLU A 153 -8.03 -6.77 24.00
CA GLU A 153 -8.37 -5.43 24.49
C GLU A 153 -9.30 -4.69 23.54
N LEU A 154 -9.00 -4.68 22.24
CA LEU A 154 -9.81 -4.02 21.22
C LEU A 154 -11.16 -4.72 21.05
N HIS A 155 -11.17 -6.06 21.00
CA HIS A 155 -12.39 -6.86 20.84
C HIS A 155 -13.39 -6.66 21.99
N ALA A 156 -12.91 -6.43 23.21
CA ALA A 156 -13.74 -6.12 24.36
C ALA A 156 -14.39 -4.73 24.27
N GLN A 157 -13.75 -3.77 23.59
CA GLN A 157 -14.21 -2.37 23.48
C GLN A 157 -15.02 -2.09 22.22
N SER A 158 -14.97 -2.97 21.23
CA SER A 158 -15.55 -2.76 19.90
C SER A 158 -17.01 -3.22 19.76
N ASP A 159 -17.72 -2.57 18.82
CA ASP A 159 -19.05 -2.97 18.37
C ASP A 159 -19.05 -4.26 17.54
N SER A 160 -20.22 -4.89 17.35
CA SER A 160 -20.36 -6.15 16.61
C SER A 160 -19.75 -6.15 15.21
N GLY A 161 -19.90 -5.05 14.45
CA GLY A 161 -19.31 -4.92 13.11
C GLY A 161 -17.79 -4.75 13.13
N GLN A 162 -17.26 -4.05 14.13
CA GLN A 162 -15.81 -3.86 14.29
C GLN A 162 -15.13 -5.15 14.74
N LYS A 163 -15.81 -5.98 15.54
CA LYS A 163 -15.26 -7.28 15.98
C LYS A 163 -14.91 -8.18 14.81
N LEU A 164 -15.79 -8.28 13.81
CA LEU A 164 -15.53 -9.09 12.62
C LEU A 164 -14.30 -8.58 11.84
N PHE A 165 -14.15 -7.26 11.74
CA PHE A 165 -12.99 -6.65 11.09
C PHE A 165 -11.68 -6.92 11.84
N LEU A 166 -11.70 -6.79 13.18
CA LEU A 166 -10.56 -7.08 14.04
C LEU A 166 -10.19 -8.57 14.02
N GLU A 167 -11.19 -9.46 13.98
CA GLU A 167 -10.99 -10.91 13.86
C GLU A 167 -10.30 -11.28 12.55
N GLU A 168 -10.73 -10.68 11.44
CA GLU A 168 -10.10 -10.91 10.14
C GLU A 168 -8.63 -10.45 10.13
N ALA A 169 -8.37 -9.24 10.64
CA ALA A 169 -7.00 -8.73 10.77
C ALA A 169 -6.11 -9.68 11.60
N PHE A 170 -6.62 -10.12 12.75
CA PHE A 170 -5.91 -11.07 13.63
C PHE A 170 -5.65 -12.42 12.94
N ASN A 171 -6.63 -12.95 12.22
CA ASN A 171 -6.51 -14.20 11.48
C ASN A 171 -5.43 -14.11 10.39
N CYS A 172 -5.37 -13.01 9.65
CA CYS A 172 -4.32 -12.81 8.64
C CYS A 172 -2.92 -12.79 9.25
N ILE A 173 -2.74 -12.16 10.42
CA ILE A 173 -1.44 -12.15 11.11
C ILE A 173 -1.06 -13.57 11.55
N LYS A 174 -2.02 -14.30 12.12
CA LYS A 174 -1.82 -15.67 12.60
C LYS A 174 -1.46 -16.65 11.48
N GLN A 175 -2.02 -16.48 10.27
CA GLN A 175 -1.70 -17.31 9.11
C GLN A 175 -0.30 -17.05 8.55
N LYS A 176 0.26 -15.85 8.75
CA LYS A 176 1.57 -15.46 8.21
C LYS A 176 2.74 -15.73 9.17
N SER A 177 2.49 -15.78 10.49
CA SER A 177 3.47 -16.13 11.52
C SER A 177 3.86 -17.60 11.46
#